data_AF-A0A9P6LGJ2-F1
#
_entry.id   AF-A0A9P6LGJ2-F1
#
_cell.length_a   1.000
_cell.length_b   1.000
_cell.length_c   1.000
_cell.angle_alpha   90.00
_cell.angle_beta   90.00
_cell.angle_gamma   90.00
#
_symmetry.space_group_name_H-M   'P 1'
#
loop_
_entity.id
_entity.type
_entity.pdbx_description
1 polymer ?
#
loop_
_entity_poly.entity_id
_entity_poly.type
_entity_poly.pdbx_seq_one_letter_code
_entity_poly.pdbx_strand_id
1 'polypeptide(L)'
;MNSTHWPENSFEDRSSVAYGVVAFLLFLSTISVSLRLWTRKMIHQFGVDDWAALLTLILIIACGISITQMTRYGLGRHGWALSLDDRILYQRSFFVSLVLYVVTLAVVKLTFLLQYYRILSVSRMRHIYMVMIVLVIIWGITQATFALVACIPLEGFWDPRVQAKCIPNAHIAWYISALFNILSDIIILVLPIPVIRKLNLPGSQKAFLIGIFSLGFLTVAISALRIKFLTLRPDPTWSNFDPTLWSLAELSSAITCACLATLKPLVTRLGNWFSRPTNTESVAQMAETEDNINKLFLLEGLLTLVIGIWSVFVMVPSPTQTKAPWRPKGWFTEHEEKIMVNRILRDDPSKSDMHNRQAITLKMLWESLCDYDLWPIYIIGLTFSIPAGPPDQYLTLSLRQLGFDTFDTNLLSIPCQVATTINMLILTWISEKVNQRALLGVFVEVWLLPCVIALAVIPSDVSRWATYALVVVLLSYPSPHPMQVGWASRNSNTVRTRTVSAALYNMSVQLQSIISANIYRRDDRPEYRRGNRVLAGVASLNIVIYATAKLYYVWRNKQRDRIWDAMSQEERQRYLDTTADKGSKRLDFRFAS
;
A
#
# COMPACT_ATOMS: atom_id res chain seq x y z
N MET A 1 -16.66 -30.90 43.94
CA MET A 1 -15.83 -29.81 43.39
C MET A 1 -15.23 -30.31 42.08
N ASN A 2 -15.90 -30.09 40.94
CA ASN A 2 -15.30 -30.37 39.63
C ASN A 2 -14.51 -29.13 39.22
N SER A 3 -13.19 -29.26 39.16
CA SER A 3 -12.29 -28.26 38.59
C SER A 3 -12.60 -28.09 37.11
N THR A 4 -13.25 -26.99 36.74
CA THR A 4 -13.44 -26.58 35.34
C THR A 4 -12.07 -26.25 34.75
N HIS A 5 -11.47 -27.21 34.03
CA HIS A 5 -10.32 -26.93 33.17
C HIS A 5 -10.78 -26.06 32.02
N TRP A 6 -10.48 -24.76 32.10
CA TRP A 6 -10.64 -23.84 30.98
C TRP A 6 -9.64 -24.21 29.86
N PRO A 7 -10.00 -24.10 28.58
CA PRO A 7 -9.04 -24.23 27.47
C PRO A 7 -7.83 -23.29 27.69
N GLU A 8 -6.60 -23.70 27.34
CA GLU A 8 -5.38 -22.90 27.55
C GLU A 8 -5.47 -21.48 26.97
N ASN A 9 -6.25 -21.29 25.89
CA ASN A 9 -6.43 -20.01 25.21
C ASN A 9 -7.45 -19.07 25.91
N SER A 10 -8.02 -19.45 27.05
CA SER A 10 -9.12 -18.71 27.69
C SER A 10 -8.73 -17.32 28.21
N PHE A 11 -7.43 -17.03 28.34
CA PHE A 11 -6.89 -15.75 28.83
C PHE A 11 -6.43 -14.81 27.70
N GLU A 12 -6.66 -15.16 26.44
CA GLU A 12 -6.35 -14.25 25.32
C GLU A 12 -7.22 -12.98 25.39
N ASP A 13 -6.58 -11.81 25.26
CA ASP A 13 -7.23 -10.50 25.34
C ASP A 13 -6.83 -9.62 24.14
N ARG A 14 -7.83 -9.20 23.35
CA ARG A 14 -7.65 -8.32 22.19
C ARG A 14 -8.14 -6.88 22.41
N SER A 15 -8.47 -6.51 23.65
CA SER A 15 -9.03 -5.20 24.01
C SER A 15 -8.14 -4.01 23.64
N SER A 16 -6.82 -4.14 23.77
CA SER A 16 -5.84 -3.09 23.41
C SER A 16 -5.92 -2.70 21.93
N VAL A 17 -6.11 -3.68 21.06
CA VAL A 17 -6.29 -3.46 19.62
C VAL A 17 -7.60 -2.72 19.34
N ALA A 18 -8.69 -3.08 20.03
CA ALA A 18 -9.97 -2.39 19.88
C ALA A 18 -9.87 -0.91 20.27
N TYR A 19 -9.24 -0.57 21.41
CA TYR A 19 -9.06 0.82 21.82
C TYR A 19 -8.23 1.63 20.81
N GLY A 20 -7.12 1.05 20.32
CA GLY A 20 -6.28 1.70 19.32
C GLY A 20 -7.01 1.99 18.01
N VAL A 21 -7.77 1.00 17.50
CA VAL A 21 -8.54 1.15 16.26
C VAL A 21 -9.66 2.18 16.42
N VAL A 22 -10.43 2.13 17.52
CA VAL A 22 -11.51 3.09 17.78
C VAL A 22 -10.96 4.52 17.87
N ALA A 23 -9.89 4.73 18.63
CA ALA A 23 -9.28 6.05 18.79
C ALA A 23 -8.82 6.63 17.44
N PHE A 24 -8.15 5.82 16.62
CA PHE A 24 -7.68 6.22 15.29
C PHE A 24 -8.83 6.60 14.35
N LEU A 25 -9.88 5.78 14.28
CA LEU A 25 -11.02 6.01 13.39
C LEU A 25 -11.85 7.24 13.79
N LEU A 26 -12.02 7.47 15.10
CA LEU A 26 -12.68 8.68 15.60
C LEU A 26 -11.85 9.93 15.28
N PHE A 27 -10.54 9.89 15.52
CA PHE A 27 -9.64 10.99 15.19
C PHE A 27 -9.71 11.37 13.71
N LEU A 28 -9.66 10.38 12.82
CA LEU A 28 -9.76 10.58 11.37
C LEU A 28 -11.11 11.21 10.96
N SER A 29 -12.21 10.71 11.53
CA SER A 29 -13.56 11.22 11.25
C SER A 29 -13.73 12.66 11.73
N THR A 30 -13.25 12.99 12.93
CA THR A 30 -13.31 14.33 13.50
C THR A 30 -12.51 15.33 12.66
N ILE A 31 -11.31 14.98 12.23
CA ILE A 31 -10.49 15.85 11.36
C ILE A 31 -11.20 16.08 10.03
N SER A 32 -11.72 15.02 9.41
CA SER A 32 -12.36 15.10 8.09
C SER A 32 -13.58 16.03 8.09
N VAL A 33 -14.46 15.89 9.08
CA VAL A 33 -15.64 16.75 9.24
C VAL A 33 -15.23 18.18 9.60
N SER A 34 -14.24 18.36 10.47
CA SER A 34 -13.74 19.70 10.84
C SER A 34 -13.20 20.45 9.63
N LEU A 35 -12.42 19.78 8.76
CA LEU A 35 -11.91 20.35 7.52
C LEU A 35 -13.04 20.71 6.55
N ARG A 36 -14.08 19.87 6.45
CA ARG A 36 -15.28 20.17 5.65
C ARG A 36 -15.96 21.45 6.15
N LEU A 37 -16.27 21.53 7.44
CA LEU A 37 -16.94 22.68 8.03
C LEU A 37 -16.12 23.96 7.88
N TRP A 38 -14.80 23.87 8.07
CA TRP A 38 -13.89 24.99 7.86
C TRP A 38 -13.90 25.45 6.40
N THR A 39 -13.77 24.53 5.44
CA THR A 39 -13.81 24.84 4.00
C THR A 39 -15.14 25.49 3.59
N ARG A 40 -16.27 24.97 4.09
CA ARG A 40 -17.61 25.50 3.80
C ARG A 40 -17.85 26.87 4.41
N LYS A 41 -17.35 27.09 5.63
CA LYS A 41 -17.37 28.41 6.29
C LYS A 41 -16.56 29.44 5.51
N MET A 42 -15.37 29.06 5.01
CA MET A 42 -14.53 29.94 4.21
C MET A 42 -15.17 30.37 2.88
N ILE A 43 -15.99 29.53 2.27
CA ILE A 43 -16.65 29.81 0.98
C ILE A 43 -18.05 30.43 1.20
N HIS A 44 -18.47 30.64 2.45
CA HIS A 44 -19.80 31.13 2.82
C HIS A 44 -20.96 30.30 2.21
N GLN A 45 -20.74 28.98 2.04
CA GLN A 45 -21.71 28.06 1.45
C GLN A 45 -22.10 26.95 2.44
N PHE A 46 -22.52 27.32 3.64
CA PHE A 46 -23.06 26.36 4.60
C PHE A 46 -24.43 25.83 4.13
N GLY A 47 -24.69 24.54 4.29
CA GLY A 47 -25.98 23.97 3.92
C GLY A 47 -26.42 22.78 4.76
N VAL A 48 -27.56 22.21 4.40
CA VAL A 48 -28.21 21.10 5.14
C VAL A 48 -27.32 19.84 5.15
N ASP A 49 -26.53 19.62 4.10
CA ASP A 49 -25.56 18.53 4.02
C ASP A 49 -24.47 18.63 5.10
N ASP A 50 -24.11 19.85 5.52
CA ASP A 50 -23.08 20.06 6.55
C ASP A 50 -23.62 19.79 7.96
N TRP A 51 -24.90 20.08 8.21
CA TRP A 51 -25.59 19.68 9.44
C TRP A 51 -25.74 18.15 9.54
N ALA A 52 -26.06 17.48 8.43
CA ALA A 52 -26.15 16.02 8.37
C ALA A 52 -24.77 15.36 8.62
N ALA A 53 -23.69 15.95 8.11
CA ALA A 53 -22.33 15.50 8.38
C ALA A 53 -21.93 15.67 9.86
N LEU A 54 -22.32 16.78 10.49
CA LEU A 54 -22.09 17.01 11.93
C LEU A 54 -22.89 16.03 12.80
N LEU A 55 -24.15 15.78 12.47
CA LEU A 55 -24.97 14.78 13.14
C LEU A 55 -24.35 13.38 13.02
N THR A 56 -23.85 13.04 11.83
CA THR A 56 -23.12 11.78 11.59
C THR A 56 -21.89 11.67 12.48
N LEU A 57 -21.09 12.73 12.62
CA LEU A 57 -19.92 12.71 13.50
C LEU A 57 -20.30 12.41 14.96
N ILE A 58 -21.35 13.07 15.46
CA ILE A 58 -21.83 12.85 16.83
C ILE A 58 -22.24 11.38 17.02
N LEU A 59 -22.96 10.81 16.05
CA LEU A 59 -23.40 9.41 16.11
C LEU A 59 -22.23 8.42 15.98
N ILE A 60 -21.21 8.70 15.17
CA ILE A 60 -19.98 7.90 15.08
C ILE A 60 -19.22 7.92 16.42
N ILE A 61 -19.12 9.09 17.07
CA ILE A 61 -18.49 9.20 18.40
C ILE A 61 -19.29 8.38 19.41
N ALA A 62 -20.62 8.47 19.41
CA ALA A 62 -21.47 7.64 20.27
C ALA A 62 -21.28 6.14 20.01
N CYS A 63 -21.18 5.74 18.74
CA CYS A 63 -20.89 4.35 18.36
C CYS A 63 -19.52 3.90 18.89
N GLY A 64 -18.47 4.72 18.72
CA GLY A 64 -17.15 4.46 19.28
C GLY A 64 -17.16 4.31 20.80
N ILE A 65 -17.87 5.18 21.53
CA ILE A 65 -18.03 5.07 22.98
C ILE A 65 -18.71 3.75 23.36
N SER A 66 -19.81 3.38 22.69
CA SER A 66 -20.50 2.11 22.95
C SER A 66 -19.60 0.88 22.72
N ILE A 67 -18.72 0.94 21.71
CA ILE A 67 -17.74 -0.12 21.44
C ILE A 67 -16.67 -0.16 22.54
N THR A 68 -16.15 0.99 23.00
CA THR A 68 -15.18 1.00 24.12
C THR A 68 -15.76 0.47 25.42
N GLN A 69 -17.06 0.71 25.68
CA GLN A 69 -17.77 0.10 26.81
C GLN A 69 -17.93 -1.40 26.61
N MET A 70 -18.31 -1.84 25.40
CA MET A 70 -18.39 -3.26 25.07
C MET A 70 -17.04 -3.98 25.22
N THR A 71 -15.93 -3.32 24.85
CA THR A 71 -14.55 -3.80 25.09
C THR A 71 -14.21 -3.92 26.56
N ARG A 72 -14.65 -2.98 27.39
CA ARG A 72 -14.46 -3.04 28.84
C ARG A 72 -15.14 -4.26 29.47
N TYR A 73 -16.32 -4.61 28.99
CA TYR A 73 -17.15 -5.70 29.56
C TYR A 73 -16.93 -7.07 28.90
N GLY A 74 -16.13 -7.19 27.83
CA GLY A 74 -15.76 -8.50 27.30
C GLY A 74 -15.52 -8.65 25.80
N LEU A 75 -15.63 -7.60 24.98
CA LEU A 75 -15.31 -7.72 23.54
C LEU A 75 -13.84 -8.13 23.35
N GLY A 76 -13.60 -9.22 22.61
CA GLY A 76 -12.25 -9.73 22.38
C GLY A 76 -11.68 -10.56 23.53
N ARG A 77 -12.53 -10.96 24.48
CA ARG A 77 -12.27 -12.00 25.49
C ARG A 77 -13.26 -13.15 25.30
N HIS A 78 -12.89 -14.34 25.75
CA HIS A 78 -13.75 -15.51 25.62
C HIS A 78 -14.95 -15.44 26.54
N GLY A 79 -16.14 -15.74 26.00
CA GLY A 79 -17.41 -15.54 26.71
C GLY A 79 -17.48 -16.33 28.01
N TRP A 80 -16.93 -17.54 28.02
CA TRP A 80 -16.92 -18.41 29.20
C TRP A 80 -16.04 -17.90 30.35
N ALA A 81 -15.06 -17.05 30.07
CA ALA A 81 -14.19 -16.42 31.08
C ALA A 81 -14.83 -15.17 31.73
N LEU A 82 -16.00 -14.72 31.25
CA LEU A 82 -16.70 -13.54 31.75
C LEU A 82 -17.75 -13.89 32.81
N SER A 83 -17.87 -13.02 33.82
CA SER A 83 -18.94 -13.08 34.82
C SER A 83 -20.31 -12.86 34.16
N LEU A 84 -21.38 -13.35 34.79
CA LEU A 84 -22.72 -13.24 34.21
C LEU A 84 -23.19 -11.77 34.14
N ASP A 85 -22.82 -10.95 35.12
CA ASP A 85 -23.13 -9.52 35.12
C ASP A 85 -22.36 -8.79 34.01
N ASP A 86 -21.07 -9.08 33.80
CA ASP A 86 -20.30 -8.53 32.69
C ASP A 86 -20.89 -8.89 31.32
N ARG A 87 -21.41 -10.12 31.16
CA ARG A 87 -22.10 -10.54 29.93
C ARG A 87 -23.37 -9.73 29.67
N ILE A 88 -24.16 -9.42 30.70
CA ILE A 88 -25.36 -8.58 30.59
C ILE A 88 -24.97 -7.16 30.15
N LEU A 89 -23.95 -6.56 30.79
CA LEU A 89 -23.46 -5.23 30.40
C LEU A 89 -22.85 -5.22 28.99
N TYR A 90 -22.15 -6.27 28.59
CA TYR A 90 -21.66 -6.48 27.23
C TYR A 90 -22.83 -6.51 26.23
N GLN A 91 -23.83 -7.34 26.45
CA GLN A 91 -24.97 -7.47 25.52
C GLN A 91 -25.80 -6.19 25.44
N ARG A 92 -25.96 -5.47 26.56
CA ARG A 92 -26.59 -4.16 26.57
C ARG A 92 -25.78 -3.14 25.73
N SER A 93 -24.46 -3.11 25.89
CA SER A 93 -23.58 -2.24 25.11
C SER A 93 -23.58 -2.59 23.62
N PHE A 94 -23.61 -3.89 23.31
CA PHE A 94 -23.76 -4.41 21.96
C PHE A 94 -25.06 -3.97 21.30
N PHE A 95 -26.19 -4.04 22.02
CA PHE A 95 -27.48 -3.57 21.53
C PHE A 95 -27.45 -2.06 21.21
N VAL A 96 -26.90 -1.25 22.11
CA VAL A 96 -26.74 0.19 21.88
C VAL A 96 -25.87 0.46 20.65
N SER A 97 -24.74 -0.25 20.52
CA SER A 97 -23.86 -0.14 19.35
C SER A 97 -24.57 -0.53 18.04
N LEU A 98 -25.40 -1.57 18.07
CA LEU A 98 -26.20 -2.02 16.93
C LEU A 98 -27.20 -0.95 16.47
N VAL A 99 -27.97 -0.37 17.40
CA VAL A 99 -28.94 0.69 17.09
C VAL A 99 -28.25 1.94 16.57
N LEU A 100 -27.17 2.37 17.25
CA LEU A 100 -26.36 3.51 16.80
C LEU A 100 -25.78 3.27 15.41
N TYR A 101 -25.28 2.08 15.12
CA TYR A 101 -24.77 1.72 13.81
C TYR A 101 -25.84 1.89 12.72
N VAL A 102 -27.04 1.32 12.91
CA VAL A 102 -28.14 1.41 11.92
C VAL A 102 -28.54 2.86 11.65
N VAL A 103 -28.71 3.65 12.71
CA VAL A 103 -29.08 5.07 12.60
C VAL A 103 -27.96 5.85 11.91
N THR A 104 -26.70 5.63 12.30
CA THR A 104 -25.55 6.33 11.69
C THR A 104 -25.41 6.00 10.21
N LEU A 105 -25.59 4.74 9.83
CA LEU A 105 -25.53 4.30 8.43
C LEU A 105 -26.59 5.01 7.58
N ALA A 106 -27.82 5.15 8.10
CA ALA A 106 -28.88 5.89 7.42
C ALA A 106 -28.54 7.38 7.27
N VAL A 107 -28.05 8.03 8.34
CA VAL A 107 -27.70 9.46 8.32
C VAL A 107 -26.49 9.75 7.42
N VAL A 108 -25.49 8.86 7.36
CA VAL A 108 -24.37 8.92 6.40
C VAL A 108 -24.88 8.90 4.96
N LYS A 109 -25.80 7.97 4.64
CA LYS A 109 -26.41 7.86 3.30
C LYS A 109 -27.18 9.14 2.93
N LEU A 110 -27.90 9.70 3.89
CA LEU A 110 -28.58 10.99 3.72
C LEU A 110 -27.58 12.13 3.48
N THR A 111 -26.45 12.14 4.19
CA THR A 111 -25.38 13.12 3.98
C THR A 111 -24.87 13.11 2.53
N PHE A 112 -24.63 11.92 1.95
CA PHE A 112 -24.24 11.78 0.54
C PHE A 112 -25.34 12.26 -0.42
N LEU A 113 -26.58 11.83 -0.22
CA LEU A 113 -27.69 12.18 -1.10
C LEU A 113 -28.01 13.68 -1.07
N LEU A 114 -27.99 14.31 0.10
CA LEU A 114 -28.16 15.76 0.25
C LEU A 114 -27.02 16.54 -0.42
N GLN A 115 -25.79 16.04 -0.29
CA GLN A 115 -24.63 16.61 -0.96
C GLN A 115 -24.75 16.50 -2.49
N TYR A 116 -25.19 15.35 -3.03
CA TYR A 116 -25.43 15.20 -4.47
C TYR A 116 -26.58 16.05 -4.97
N TYR A 117 -27.67 16.13 -4.22
CA TYR A 117 -28.82 16.99 -4.53
C TYR A 117 -28.40 18.47 -4.66
N ARG A 118 -27.50 18.91 -3.78
CA ARG A 118 -26.97 20.28 -3.76
C ARG A 118 -25.95 20.54 -4.87
N ILE A 119 -25.02 19.62 -5.12
CA ILE A 119 -23.94 19.80 -6.10
C ILE A 119 -24.43 19.65 -7.54
N LEU A 120 -25.33 18.70 -7.81
CA LEU A 120 -25.76 18.33 -9.17
C LEU A 120 -27.16 18.87 -9.44
N SER A 121 -27.25 20.08 -10.00
CA SER A 121 -28.50 20.83 -10.21
C SER A 121 -29.32 20.43 -11.45
N VAL A 122 -29.20 19.17 -11.92
CA VAL A 122 -29.94 18.69 -13.11
C VAL A 122 -31.36 18.26 -12.72
N SER A 123 -32.39 18.89 -13.30
CA SER A 123 -33.81 18.72 -12.91
C SER A 123 -34.29 17.26 -12.85
N ARG A 124 -33.96 16.42 -13.84
CA ARG A 124 -34.31 14.98 -13.85
C ARG A 124 -33.60 14.20 -12.74
N MET A 125 -32.36 14.56 -12.39
CA MET A 125 -31.59 13.88 -11.34
C MET A 125 -32.07 14.25 -9.94
N ARG A 126 -32.55 15.49 -9.73
CA ARG A 126 -33.13 15.93 -8.45
C ARG A 126 -34.31 15.07 -8.00
N HIS A 127 -35.15 14.65 -8.93
CA HIS A 127 -36.25 13.74 -8.64
C HIS A 127 -35.73 12.37 -8.16
N ILE A 128 -34.71 11.82 -8.83
CA ILE A 128 -34.08 10.56 -8.44
C ILE A 128 -33.46 10.65 -7.04
N TYR A 129 -32.76 11.74 -6.73
CA TYR A 129 -32.21 11.98 -5.39
C TYR A 129 -33.30 12.05 -4.31
N MET A 130 -34.40 12.76 -4.56
CA MET A 130 -35.51 12.85 -3.61
C MET A 130 -36.16 11.49 -3.35
N VAL A 131 -36.39 10.70 -4.40
CA VAL A 131 -36.90 9.33 -4.27
C VAL A 131 -35.94 8.49 -3.42
N MET A 132 -34.64 8.56 -3.69
CA MET A 132 -33.63 7.82 -2.91
C MET A 132 -33.56 8.29 -1.44
N ILE A 133 -33.70 9.58 -1.16
CA ILE A 133 -33.75 10.12 0.21
C ILE A 133 -34.93 9.51 0.97
N VAL A 134 -36.12 9.52 0.36
CA VAL A 134 -37.32 8.93 0.98
C VAL A 134 -37.14 7.43 1.23
N LEU A 135 -36.61 6.69 0.25
CA LEU A 135 -36.33 5.26 0.40
C LEU A 135 -35.34 4.96 1.54
N VAL A 136 -34.27 5.75 1.66
CA VAL A 136 -33.27 5.58 2.74
C VAL A 136 -33.88 5.90 4.11
N ILE A 137 -34.73 6.92 4.22
CA ILE A 137 -35.42 7.25 5.48
C ILE A 137 -36.37 6.12 5.89
N ILE A 138 -37.22 5.67 4.97
CA ILE A 138 -38.17 4.57 5.23
C ILE A 138 -37.41 3.33 5.68
N TRP A 139 -36.37 2.96 4.93
CA TRP A 139 -35.54 1.80 5.26
C TRP A 139 -34.85 1.92 6.62
N GLY A 140 -34.29 3.09 6.93
CA GLY A 140 -33.66 3.37 8.22
C GLY A 140 -34.63 3.25 9.39
N ILE A 141 -35.85 3.77 9.25
CA ILE A 141 -36.92 3.63 10.25
C ILE A 141 -37.31 2.16 10.41
N THR A 142 -37.49 1.41 9.32
CA THR A 142 -37.81 -0.02 9.38
C THR A 142 -36.74 -0.80 10.14
N GLN A 143 -35.46 -0.54 9.87
CA GLN A 143 -34.34 -1.20 10.55
C GLN A 143 -34.25 -0.83 12.03
N ALA A 144 -34.47 0.44 12.38
CA ALA A 144 -34.48 0.89 13.78
C ALA A 144 -35.64 0.25 14.56
N THR A 145 -36.86 0.22 14.00
CA THR A 145 -38.00 -0.45 14.62
C THR A 145 -37.78 -1.94 14.77
N PHE A 146 -37.18 -2.60 13.76
CA PHE A 146 -36.85 -4.03 13.85
C PHE A 146 -35.85 -4.31 14.98
N ALA A 147 -34.85 -3.45 15.18
CA ALA A 147 -33.91 -3.57 16.29
C ALA A 147 -34.60 -3.37 17.65
N LEU A 148 -35.47 -2.36 17.78
CA LEU A 148 -36.16 -2.05 19.04
C LEU A 148 -37.21 -3.08 19.45
N VAL A 149 -37.80 -3.79 18.48
CA VAL A 149 -38.83 -4.83 18.70
C VAL A 149 -38.25 -6.25 18.58
N ALA A 150 -36.91 -6.39 18.65
CA ALA A 150 -36.25 -7.69 18.54
C ALA A 150 -36.72 -8.71 19.60
N CYS A 151 -37.07 -8.21 20.80
CA CYS A 151 -37.67 -8.97 21.90
C CYS A 151 -38.76 -8.15 22.61
N ILE A 152 -39.79 -8.82 23.11
CA ILE A 152 -40.84 -8.23 23.94
C ILE A 152 -40.92 -9.01 25.27
N PRO A 153 -40.60 -8.39 26.43
CA PRO A 153 -40.00 -7.06 26.61
C PRO A 153 -38.55 -7.00 26.09
N LEU A 154 -38.09 -5.81 25.70
CA LEU A 154 -36.76 -5.58 25.14
C LEU A 154 -35.62 -6.00 26.08
N GLU A 155 -35.85 -5.92 27.39
CA GLU A 155 -34.88 -6.31 28.43
C GLU A 155 -34.41 -7.75 28.30
N GLY A 156 -35.26 -8.65 27.80
CA GLY A 156 -34.88 -10.04 27.55
C GLY A 156 -33.92 -10.24 26.36
N PHE A 157 -33.54 -9.17 25.64
CA PHE A 157 -32.47 -9.22 24.65
C PHE A 157 -31.09 -9.34 25.31
N TRP A 158 -30.86 -8.69 26.46
CA TRP A 158 -29.56 -8.68 27.14
C TRP A 158 -29.57 -9.33 28.52
N ASP A 159 -30.73 -9.46 29.17
CA ASP A 159 -30.87 -10.16 30.44
C ASP A 159 -31.60 -11.50 30.25
N PRO A 160 -30.88 -12.64 30.34
CA PRO A 160 -31.49 -13.96 30.19
C PRO A 160 -32.40 -14.34 31.37
N ARG A 161 -32.43 -13.56 32.46
CA ARG A 161 -33.31 -13.80 33.62
C ARG A 161 -34.75 -13.36 33.33
N VAL A 162 -34.96 -12.51 32.33
CA VAL A 162 -36.27 -11.99 31.94
C VAL A 162 -36.90 -12.91 30.91
N GLN A 163 -38.13 -13.39 31.17
CA GLN A 163 -38.89 -14.15 30.18
C GLN A 163 -39.39 -13.21 29.07
N ALA A 164 -38.73 -13.25 27.91
CA ALA A 164 -39.11 -12.47 26.74
C ALA A 164 -39.39 -13.36 25.52
N LYS A 165 -40.31 -12.89 24.67
CA LYS A 165 -40.57 -13.50 23.37
C LYS A 165 -39.78 -12.73 22.32
N CYS A 166 -38.73 -13.35 21.80
CA CYS A 166 -37.88 -12.79 20.75
C CYS A 166 -38.28 -13.30 19.36
N ILE A 167 -37.94 -12.54 18.32
CA ILE A 167 -38.25 -12.90 16.93
C ILE A 167 -37.50 -14.19 16.55
N PRO A 168 -38.22 -15.29 16.22
CA PRO A 168 -37.57 -16.51 15.76
C PRO A 168 -36.88 -16.27 14.42
N ASN A 169 -35.70 -16.86 14.22
CA ASN A 169 -34.92 -16.75 12.98
C ASN A 169 -34.50 -15.31 12.58
N ALA A 170 -34.25 -14.44 13.55
CA ALA A 170 -33.81 -13.05 13.32
C ALA A 170 -32.59 -12.91 12.39
N HIS A 171 -31.74 -13.94 12.31
CA HIS A 171 -30.60 -13.98 11.39
C HIS A 171 -31.00 -13.85 9.91
N ILE A 172 -32.16 -14.40 9.49
CA ILE A 172 -32.67 -14.27 8.11
C ILE A 172 -32.98 -12.80 7.79
N ALA A 173 -33.64 -12.11 8.72
CA ALA A 173 -33.94 -10.68 8.58
C ALA A 173 -32.66 -9.83 8.52
N TRP A 174 -31.61 -10.20 9.26
CA TRP A 174 -30.30 -9.52 9.19
C TRP A 174 -29.57 -9.75 7.86
N TYR A 175 -29.67 -10.93 7.24
CA TYR A 175 -29.13 -11.16 5.89
C TYR A 175 -29.85 -10.33 4.83
N ILE A 176 -31.18 -10.28 4.89
CA ILE A 176 -31.98 -9.42 4.00
C ILE A 176 -31.60 -7.95 4.22
N SER A 177 -31.45 -7.55 5.48
CA SER A 177 -31.01 -6.19 5.84
C SER A 177 -29.65 -5.84 5.22
N ALA A 178 -28.67 -6.74 5.36
CA ALA A 178 -27.34 -6.56 4.80
C ALA A 178 -27.36 -6.42 3.27
N LEU A 179 -28.18 -7.21 2.57
CA LEU A 179 -28.33 -7.15 1.12
C LEU A 179 -28.84 -5.77 0.66
N PHE A 180 -29.93 -5.27 1.25
CA PHE A 180 -30.49 -3.96 0.91
C PHE A 180 -29.54 -2.81 1.27
N ASN A 181 -28.78 -2.94 2.36
CA ASN A 181 -27.75 -1.96 2.71
C ASN A 181 -26.66 -1.91 1.63
N ILE A 182 -26.10 -3.04 1.22
CA ILE A 182 -25.10 -3.10 0.15
C ILE A 182 -25.65 -2.57 -1.18
N LEU A 183 -26.87 -2.95 -1.55
CA LEU A 183 -27.51 -2.48 -2.78
C LEU A 183 -27.69 -0.96 -2.77
N SER A 184 -28.16 -0.39 -1.65
CA SER A 184 -28.31 1.06 -1.53
C SER A 184 -26.95 1.78 -1.57
N ASP A 185 -25.88 1.21 -1.01
CA ASP A 185 -24.52 1.78 -1.11
C ASP A 185 -24.01 1.80 -2.56
N ILE A 186 -24.20 0.71 -3.30
CA ILE A 186 -23.83 0.63 -4.73
C ILE A 186 -24.62 1.65 -5.54
N ILE A 187 -25.94 1.76 -5.33
CA ILE A 187 -26.80 2.70 -6.06
C ILE A 187 -26.35 4.14 -5.80
N ILE A 188 -26.13 4.52 -4.54
CA ILE A 188 -25.70 5.88 -4.16
C ILE A 188 -24.33 6.21 -4.79
N LEU A 189 -23.41 5.25 -4.83
CA LEU A 189 -22.08 5.46 -5.42
C LEU A 189 -22.10 5.61 -6.94
N VAL A 190 -22.95 4.86 -7.64
CA VAL A 190 -23.05 4.91 -9.11
C VAL A 190 -23.82 6.13 -9.59
N LEU A 191 -24.75 6.64 -8.78
CA LEU A 191 -25.65 7.75 -9.12
C LEU A 191 -24.98 8.99 -9.74
N PRO A 192 -23.86 9.52 -9.21
CA PRO A 192 -23.21 10.71 -9.78
C PRO A 192 -22.40 10.43 -11.06
N ILE A 193 -22.05 9.18 -11.37
CA ILE A 193 -21.13 8.82 -12.48
C ILE A 193 -21.64 9.27 -13.85
N PRO A 194 -22.91 9.05 -14.24
CA PRO A 194 -23.41 9.46 -15.55
C PRO A 194 -23.39 10.99 -15.76
N VAL A 195 -23.56 11.77 -14.68
CA VAL A 195 -23.54 13.24 -14.74
C VAL A 195 -22.11 13.74 -14.87
N ILE A 196 -21.18 13.13 -14.13
CA ILE A 196 -19.76 13.47 -14.16
C ILE A 196 -19.13 13.13 -15.52
N ARG A 197 -19.54 12.03 -16.16
CA ARG A 197 -19.07 11.67 -17.51
C ARG A 197 -19.44 12.70 -18.58
N LYS A 198 -20.51 13.48 -18.37
CA LYS A 198 -20.94 14.56 -19.27
C LYS A 198 -20.28 15.90 -18.95
N LEU A 199 -19.55 16.00 -17.84
CA LEU A 199 -18.95 17.24 -17.37
C LEU A 199 -17.46 17.26 -17.76
N ASN A 200 -17.08 18.23 -18.59
CA ASN A 200 -15.69 18.44 -19.00
C ASN A 200 -14.90 19.07 -17.84
N LEU A 201 -14.33 18.22 -16.97
CA LEU A 201 -13.53 18.64 -15.81
C LEU A 201 -12.03 18.61 -16.13
N PRO A 202 -11.25 19.58 -15.61
CA PRO A 202 -9.78 19.51 -15.58
C PRO A 202 -9.36 18.20 -14.90
N GLY A 203 -8.42 17.47 -15.49
CA GLY A 203 -8.16 16.11 -15.04
C GLY A 203 -7.47 15.98 -13.68
N SER A 204 -6.90 17.03 -13.08
CA SER A 204 -6.50 16.96 -11.65
C SER A 204 -7.75 16.85 -10.77
N GLN A 205 -8.83 17.53 -11.17
CA GLN A 205 -10.12 17.47 -10.52
C GLN A 205 -10.83 16.14 -10.83
N LYS A 206 -10.57 15.56 -12.01
CA LYS A 206 -11.04 14.21 -12.38
C LYS A 206 -10.31 13.11 -11.60
N ALA A 207 -9.00 13.22 -11.40
CA ALA A 207 -8.19 12.29 -10.60
C ALA A 207 -8.59 12.35 -9.12
N PHE A 208 -8.79 13.55 -8.58
CA PHE A 208 -9.34 13.76 -7.24
C PHE A 208 -10.72 13.10 -7.07
N LEU A 209 -11.59 13.29 -8.06
CA LEU A 209 -12.92 12.72 -8.10
C LEU A 209 -12.89 11.18 -8.21
N ILE A 210 -12.00 10.62 -9.03
CA ILE A 210 -11.74 9.16 -9.12
C ILE A 210 -11.25 8.63 -7.77
N GLY A 211 -10.34 9.33 -7.10
CA GLY A 211 -9.84 8.93 -5.77
C GLY A 211 -10.95 8.88 -4.70
N ILE A 212 -11.89 9.82 -4.74
CA ILE A 212 -13.09 9.80 -3.88
C ILE A 212 -13.97 8.57 -4.21
N PHE A 213 -14.18 8.27 -5.49
CA PHE A 213 -14.95 7.08 -5.89
C PHE A 213 -14.29 5.76 -5.49
N SER A 214 -12.97 5.68 -5.53
CA SER A 214 -12.22 4.51 -5.05
C SER A 214 -12.40 4.27 -3.55
N LEU A 215 -12.42 5.33 -2.75
CA LEU A 215 -12.72 5.23 -1.31
C LEU A 215 -14.18 4.80 -1.05
N GLY A 216 -15.12 5.22 -1.90
CA GLY A 216 -16.50 4.72 -1.84
C GLY A 216 -16.65 3.24 -2.21
N PHE A 217 -15.82 2.72 -3.13
CA PHE A 217 -15.84 1.28 -3.45
C PHE A 217 -15.27 0.43 -2.31
N LEU A 218 -14.30 0.98 -1.57
CA LEU A 218 -13.75 0.37 -0.35
C LEU A 218 -14.83 0.20 0.72
N THR A 219 -15.75 1.17 0.90
CA THR A 219 -16.83 1.05 1.89
C THR A 219 -17.78 -0.09 1.55
N VAL A 220 -18.17 -0.24 0.28
CA VAL A 220 -19.00 -1.36 -0.21
C VAL A 220 -18.32 -2.72 0.00
N ALA A 221 -17.01 -2.79 -0.24
CA ALA A 221 -16.24 -4.02 -0.01
C ALA A 221 -16.21 -4.41 1.48
N ILE A 222 -16.08 -3.43 2.38
CA ILE A 222 -16.14 -3.65 3.83
C ILE A 222 -17.54 -4.15 4.24
N SER A 223 -18.62 -3.55 3.73
CA SER A 223 -20.00 -4.00 3.99
C SER A 223 -20.25 -5.43 3.51
N ALA A 224 -19.68 -5.83 2.36
CA ALA A 224 -19.83 -7.18 1.81
C ALA A 224 -19.06 -8.24 2.61
N LEU A 225 -17.87 -7.91 3.13
CA LEU A 225 -17.10 -8.81 3.98
C LEU A 225 -17.81 -9.15 5.30
N ARG A 226 -18.67 -8.25 5.78
CA ARG A 226 -19.46 -8.43 7.00
C ARG A 226 -20.42 -9.61 6.95
N ILE A 227 -20.90 -10.00 5.76
CA ILE A 227 -21.86 -11.10 5.59
C ILE A 227 -21.30 -12.43 6.14
N LYS A 228 -19.98 -12.64 6.06
CA LYS A 228 -19.32 -13.86 6.58
C LYS A 228 -19.43 -14.02 8.09
N PHE A 229 -19.71 -12.93 8.81
CA PHE A 229 -19.76 -12.91 10.26
C PHE A 229 -21.18 -13.00 10.84
N LEU A 230 -22.21 -13.06 9.99
CA LEU A 230 -23.60 -13.32 10.39
C LEU A 230 -23.86 -14.82 10.69
N THR A 231 -22.83 -15.66 10.64
CA THR A 231 -22.93 -17.09 10.96
C THR A 231 -22.84 -17.29 12.48
N LEU A 232 -23.80 -18.04 13.05
CA LEU A 232 -23.83 -18.35 14.48
C LEU A 232 -22.54 -19.09 14.86
N ARG A 233 -21.76 -18.52 15.78
CA ARG A 233 -20.55 -19.15 16.33
C ARG A 233 -20.73 -19.41 17.83
N PRO A 234 -20.07 -20.46 18.36
CA PRO A 234 -20.21 -20.87 19.76
C PRO A 234 -19.73 -19.85 20.79
N ASP A 235 -18.84 -18.90 20.40
CA ASP A 235 -18.39 -17.79 21.26
C ASP A 235 -18.66 -16.43 20.60
N PRO A 236 -19.82 -15.82 20.87
CA PRO A 236 -20.20 -14.53 20.29
C PRO A 236 -19.27 -13.38 20.70
N THR A 237 -18.77 -13.37 21.93
CA THR A 237 -17.90 -12.31 22.47
C THR A 237 -16.52 -12.28 21.79
N TRP A 238 -15.99 -13.45 21.45
CA TRP A 238 -14.74 -13.57 20.69
C TRP A 238 -14.94 -13.34 19.19
N SER A 239 -16.01 -13.88 18.61
CA SER A 239 -16.25 -13.79 17.16
C SER A 239 -16.75 -12.42 16.70
N ASN A 240 -17.42 -11.65 17.58
CA ASN A 240 -17.91 -10.30 17.27
C ASN A 240 -16.83 -9.22 17.34
N PHE A 241 -15.60 -9.57 17.73
CA PHE A 241 -14.49 -8.62 17.79
C PHE A 241 -14.23 -7.94 16.44
N ASP A 242 -13.89 -8.71 15.40
CA ASP A 242 -13.56 -8.17 14.08
C ASP A 242 -14.76 -7.46 13.41
N PRO A 243 -15.99 -8.03 13.41
CA PRO A 243 -17.16 -7.38 12.82
C PRO A 243 -17.50 -6.01 13.41
N THR A 244 -17.30 -5.86 14.73
CA THR A 244 -17.55 -4.60 15.42
C THR A 244 -16.59 -3.52 14.93
N LEU A 245 -15.30 -3.85 14.83
CA LEU A 245 -14.29 -2.91 14.34
C LEU A 245 -14.50 -2.56 12.87
N TRP A 246 -14.86 -3.54 12.03
CA TRP A 246 -15.22 -3.30 10.64
C TRP A 246 -16.44 -2.39 10.49
N SER A 247 -17.44 -2.51 11.37
CA SER A 247 -18.63 -1.65 11.37
C SER A 247 -18.28 -0.18 11.67
N LEU A 248 -17.36 0.07 12.61
CA LEU A 248 -16.88 1.44 12.88
C LEU A 248 -16.02 1.98 11.73
N ALA A 249 -15.19 1.13 11.12
CA ALA A 249 -14.38 1.48 9.95
C ALA A 249 -15.25 1.84 8.74
N GLU A 250 -16.36 1.13 8.52
CA GLU A 250 -17.36 1.42 7.49
C GLU A 250 -17.96 2.83 7.66
N LEU A 251 -18.45 3.17 8.85
CA LEU A 251 -19.01 4.48 9.14
C LEU A 251 -17.97 5.60 8.98
N SER A 252 -16.76 5.38 9.49
CA SER A 252 -15.66 6.35 9.48
C SER A 252 -15.11 6.61 8.07
N SER A 253 -14.97 5.55 7.26
CA SER A 253 -14.54 5.67 5.87
C SER A 253 -15.61 6.36 5.00
N ALA A 254 -16.88 6.08 5.24
CA ALA A 254 -17.98 6.70 4.52
C ALA A 254 -18.07 8.22 4.78
N ILE A 255 -18.01 8.66 6.05
CA ILE A 255 -18.02 10.10 6.36
C ILE A 255 -16.75 10.81 5.84
N THR A 256 -15.60 10.14 5.91
CA THR A 256 -14.34 10.67 5.37
C THR A 256 -14.44 10.89 3.86
N CYS A 257 -14.99 9.91 3.13
CA CYS A 257 -15.24 10.01 1.70
C CYS A 257 -16.20 11.17 1.36
N ALA A 258 -17.30 11.32 2.10
CA ALA A 258 -18.24 12.44 1.93
C ALA A 258 -17.57 13.81 2.16
N CYS A 259 -16.69 13.90 3.17
CA CYS A 259 -15.97 15.13 3.49
C CYS A 259 -14.93 15.47 2.42
N LEU A 260 -14.16 14.50 1.93
CA LEU A 260 -13.16 14.69 0.86
C LEU A 260 -13.78 15.33 -0.39
N ALA A 261 -14.99 14.91 -0.78
CA ALA A 261 -15.70 15.50 -1.91
C ALA A 261 -15.98 17.01 -1.79
N THR A 262 -15.91 17.59 -0.58
CA THR A 262 -16.09 19.03 -0.34
C THR A 262 -14.79 19.82 -0.19
N LEU A 263 -13.65 19.15 -0.03
CA LEU A 263 -12.35 19.79 0.24
C LEU A 263 -11.64 20.32 -1.01
N LYS A 264 -12.20 20.10 -2.21
CA LYS A 264 -11.64 20.56 -3.48
C LYS A 264 -11.16 22.03 -3.45
N PRO A 265 -11.96 23.02 -2.98
CA PRO A 265 -11.53 24.43 -2.97
C PRO A 265 -10.37 24.69 -2.01
N LEU A 266 -10.26 23.91 -0.94
CA LEU A 266 -9.16 23.97 0.01
C LEU A 266 -7.85 23.52 -0.63
N VAL A 267 -7.90 22.39 -1.34
CA VAL A 267 -6.76 21.80 -2.04
C VAL A 267 -6.27 22.75 -3.13
N THR A 268 -7.18 23.34 -3.91
CA THR A 268 -6.82 24.36 -4.90
C THR A 268 -6.18 25.58 -4.25
N ARG A 269 -6.68 26.05 -3.10
CA ARG A 269 -6.12 27.22 -2.42
C ARG A 269 -4.77 26.94 -1.75
N LEU A 270 -4.55 25.75 -1.19
CA LEU A 270 -3.25 25.30 -0.70
C LEU A 270 -2.26 25.16 -1.86
N GLY A 271 -2.70 24.59 -2.98
CA GLY A 271 -1.94 24.54 -4.24
C GLY A 271 -1.55 25.94 -4.75
N ASN A 272 -2.47 26.90 -4.69
CA ASN A 272 -2.23 28.31 -5.07
C ASN A 272 -1.46 29.10 -3.99
N TRP A 273 -1.42 28.64 -2.74
CA TRP A 273 -0.56 29.21 -1.69
C TRP A 273 0.90 28.79 -1.93
N PHE A 274 1.12 27.57 -2.42
CA PHE A 274 2.42 27.11 -2.92
C PHE A 274 2.72 27.63 -4.34
N SER A 275 1.70 27.99 -5.11
CA SER A 275 1.78 28.49 -6.49
C SER A 275 1.12 29.86 -6.58
N ARG A 276 1.79 30.91 -6.10
CA ARG A 276 1.46 32.28 -6.53
C ARG A 276 2.29 32.61 -7.78
N PRO A 277 1.75 32.49 -9.00
CA PRO A 277 2.23 33.29 -10.11
C PRO A 277 1.45 34.60 -10.18
N THR A 278 2.20 35.68 -10.34
CA THR A 278 1.74 37.00 -10.75
C THR A 278 1.32 36.95 -12.23
N ASN A 279 0.14 37.52 -12.55
CA ASN A 279 -0.42 37.88 -13.87
C ASN A 279 -1.42 36.90 -14.54
N THR A 280 -2.49 37.46 -15.08
CA THR A 280 -3.68 36.79 -15.67
C THR A 280 -3.37 35.92 -16.90
N GLU A 281 -2.25 36.16 -17.60
CA GLU A 281 -1.77 35.30 -18.69
C GLU A 281 -1.30 33.91 -18.20
N SER A 282 -0.81 33.81 -16.96
CA SER A 282 -0.32 32.54 -16.41
C SER A 282 -1.45 31.55 -16.10
N VAL A 283 -2.67 32.02 -15.85
CA VAL A 283 -3.83 31.17 -15.50
C VAL A 283 -4.31 30.37 -16.71
N ALA A 284 -4.31 30.96 -17.91
CA ALA A 284 -4.66 30.28 -19.16
C ALA A 284 -3.62 29.22 -19.53
N GLN A 285 -2.32 29.56 -19.43
CA GLN A 285 -1.22 28.61 -19.63
C GLN A 285 -1.25 27.46 -18.61
N MET A 286 -1.56 27.73 -17.34
CA MET A 286 -1.69 26.67 -16.32
C MET A 286 -2.87 25.72 -16.60
N ALA A 287 -4.01 26.23 -17.07
CA ALA A 287 -5.17 25.39 -17.41
C ALA A 287 -4.91 24.49 -18.64
N GLU A 288 -4.24 25.01 -19.66
CA GLU A 288 -3.83 24.24 -20.84
C GLU A 288 -2.77 23.19 -20.48
N THR A 289 -1.81 23.56 -19.62
CA THR A 289 -0.80 22.63 -19.08
C THR A 289 -1.46 21.52 -18.26
N GLU A 290 -2.47 21.83 -17.45
CA GLU A 290 -3.22 20.84 -16.68
C GLU A 290 -3.93 19.85 -17.60
N ASP A 291 -4.67 20.31 -18.61
CA ASP A 291 -5.36 19.41 -19.57
C ASP A 291 -4.39 18.50 -20.33
N ASN A 292 -3.23 19.03 -20.73
CA ASN A 292 -2.16 18.25 -21.37
C ASN A 292 -1.57 17.18 -20.44
N ILE A 293 -1.31 17.51 -19.17
CA ILE A 293 -0.84 16.54 -18.17
C ILE A 293 -1.87 15.43 -17.95
N ASN A 294 -3.16 15.76 -17.97
CA ASN A 294 -4.21 14.76 -17.76
C ASN A 294 -4.39 13.81 -18.95
N LYS A 295 -4.23 14.33 -20.17
CA LYS A 295 -4.17 13.49 -21.38
C LYS A 295 -2.94 12.58 -21.33
N LEU A 296 -1.80 13.08 -20.85
CA LEU A 296 -0.60 12.29 -20.66
C LEU A 296 -0.80 11.17 -19.63
N PHE A 297 -1.35 11.47 -18.45
CA PHE A 297 -1.67 10.46 -17.44
C PHE A 297 -2.71 9.44 -17.92
N LEU A 298 -3.71 9.88 -18.70
CA LEU A 298 -4.70 8.97 -19.28
C LEU A 298 -4.05 8.04 -20.31
N LEU A 299 -3.15 8.55 -21.15
CA LEU A 299 -2.42 7.77 -22.13
C LEU A 299 -1.50 6.75 -21.46
N GLU A 300 -0.70 7.20 -20.49
CA GLU A 300 0.22 6.34 -19.73
C GLU A 300 -0.55 5.32 -18.86
N GLY A 301 -1.64 5.75 -18.21
CA GLY A 301 -2.55 4.89 -17.46
C GLY A 301 -3.26 3.86 -18.33
N LEU A 302 -3.67 4.23 -19.54
CA LEU A 302 -4.26 3.30 -20.50
C LEU A 302 -3.22 2.30 -21.00
N LEU A 303 -2.01 2.75 -21.31
CA LEU A 303 -0.92 1.88 -21.74
C LEU A 303 -0.59 0.84 -20.66
N THR A 304 -0.43 1.28 -19.41
CA THR A 304 -0.16 0.39 -18.27
C THR A 304 -1.33 -0.55 -17.98
N LEU A 305 -2.58 -0.09 -18.11
CA LEU A 305 -3.77 -0.94 -17.98
C LEU A 305 -3.81 -2.00 -19.08
N VAL A 306 -3.54 -1.63 -20.32
CA VAL A 306 -3.49 -2.57 -21.46
C VAL A 306 -2.40 -3.62 -21.24
N ILE A 307 -1.20 -3.21 -20.82
CA ILE A 307 -0.11 -4.14 -20.47
C ILE A 307 -0.52 -5.05 -19.30
N GLY A 308 -1.17 -4.50 -18.28
CA GLY A 308 -1.66 -5.26 -17.13
C GLY A 308 -2.70 -6.32 -17.52
N ILE A 309 -3.72 -5.94 -18.29
CA ILE A 309 -4.73 -6.86 -18.83
C ILE A 309 -4.06 -7.91 -19.72
N TRP A 310 -3.16 -7.51 -20.62
CA TRP A 310 -2.43 -8.42 -21.50
C TRP A 310 -1.57 -9.42 -20.72
N SER A 311 -0.94 -9.00 -19.61
CA SER A 311 -0.13 -9.87 -18.76
C SER A 311 -0.95 -11.01 -18.13
N VAL A 312 -2.23 -10.80 -17.81
CA VAL A 312 -3.12 -11.85 -17.30
C VAL A 312 -3.36 -12.94 -18.35
N PHE A 313 -3.44 -12.54 -19.62
CA PHE A 313 -3.62 -13.50 -20.72
C PHE A 313 -2.32 -14.22 -21.06
N VAL A 314 -1.16 -13.55 -20.99
CA VAL A 314 0.13 -14.12 -21.41
C VAL A 314 0.80 -14.92 -20.29
N MET A 315 0.85 -14.41 -19.06
CA MET A 315 1.62 -14.97 -17.96
C MET A 315 1.00 -16.29 -17.46
N VAL A 316 1.85 -17.29 -17.22
CA VAL A 316 1.46 -18.65 -16.83
C VAL A 316 2.03 -18.97 -15.45
N PRO A 317 1.28 -19.61 -14.54
CA PRO A 317 1.73 -19.88 -13.17
C PRO A 317 2.86 -20.92 -13.06
N SER A 318 2.96 -21.87 -14.00
CA SER A 318 4.06 -22.84 -14.06
C SER A 318 4.25 -23.41 -15.47
N PRO A 319 5.44 -23.98 -15.77
CA PRO A 319 5.70 -24.74 -17.00
C PRO A 319 4.70 -25.86 -17.30
N THR A 320 4.00 -26.37 -16.26
CA THR A 320 3.05 -27.50 -16.31
C THR A 320 1.58 -27.08 -16.23
N GLN A 321 1.31 -25.80 -15.98
CA GLN A 321 -0.06 -25.24 -15.85
C GLN A 321 -0.32 -24.22 -16.94
N THR A 322 -0.03 -24.59 -18.18
CA THR A 322 -0.10 -23.70 -19.34
C THR A 322 -1.50 -23.60 -19.95
N LYS A 323 -2.37 -24.55 -19.63
CA LYS A 323 -3.77 -24.62 -20.10
C LYS A 323 -4.62 -23.60 -19.35
N ALA A 324 -5.44 -22.86 -20.10
CA ALA A 324 -6.41 -21.90 -19.57
C ALA A 324 -7.71 -21.98 -20.39
N PRO A 325 -8.84 -21.44 -19.89
CA PRO A 325 -10.10 -21.41 -20.66
C PRO A 325 -9.95 -20.79 -22.06
N TRP A 326 -9.08 -19.79 -22.21
CA TRP A 326 -8.74 -19.13 -23.49
C TRP A 326 -7.57 -19.78 -24.25
N ARG A 327 -6.91 -20.80 -23.68
CA ARG A 327 -5.81 -21.58 -24.28
C ARG A 327 -5.99 -23.07 -23.97
N PRO A 328 -6.91 -23.77 -24.65
CA PRO A 328 -7.22 -25.17 -24.35
C PRO A 328 -6.05 -26.12 -24.67
N LYS A 329 -5.19 -25.77 -25.64
CA LYS A 329 -4.01 -26.56 -26.03
C LYS A 329 -2.78 -26.33 -25.15
N GLY A 330 -2.79 -25.32 -24.26
CA GLY A 330 -1.59 -24.92 -23.50
C GLY A 330 -0.53 -24.24 -24.38
N TRP A 331 0.63 -23.93 -23.80
CA TRP A 331 1.78 -23.39 -24.54
C TRP A 331 2.72 -24.49 -25.03
N PHE A 332 2.79 -25.58 -24.28
CA PHE A 332 3.71 -26.68 -24.50
C PHE A 332 2.93 -27.97 -24.65
N THR A 333 3.40 -28.86 -25.51
CA THR A 333 2.95 -30.25 -25.55
C THR A 333 3.40 -30.98 -24.29
N GLU A 334 2.74 -32.09 -23.95
CA GLU A 334 3.11 -32.89 -22.76
C GLU A 334 4.59 -33.35 -22.82
N HIS A 335 5.13 -33.59 -24.01
CA HIS A 335 6.53 -33.93 -24.21
C HIS A 335 7.47 -32.74 -23.91
N GLU A 336 7.15 -31.54 -24.40
CA GLU A 336 7.91 -30.32 -24.14
C GLU A 336 7.83 -29.90 -22.67
N GLU A 337 6.68 -30.07 -22.02
CA GLU A 337 6.53 -29.85 -20.57
C GLU A 337 7.49 -30.75 -19.79
N LYS A 338 7.59 -32.04 -20.13
CA LYS A 338 8.54 -32.98 -19.51
C LYS A 338 10.00 -32.57 -19.74
N ILE A 339 10.36 -32.18 -20.97
CA ILE A 339 11.72 -31.70 -21.28
C ILE A 339 12.05 -30.47 -20.44
N MET A 340 11.14 -29.50 -20.38
CA MET A 340 11.34 -28.23 -19.68
C MET A 340 11.43 -28.43 -18.17
N VAL A 341 10.56 -29.24 -17.57
CA VAL A 341 10.63 -29.58 -16.14
C VAL A 341 11.94 -30.28 -15.82
N ASN A 342 12.35 -31.27 -16.61
CA ASN A 342 13.61 -31.98 -16.39
C ASN A 342 14.82 -31.04 -16.52
N ARG A 343 14.81 -30.11 -17.49
CA ARG A 343 15.85 -29.10 -17.62
C ARG A 343 15.91 -28.19 -16.40
N ILE A 344 14.76 -27.66 -15.95
CA ILE A 344 14.68 -26.77 -14.78
C ILE A 344 15.17 -27.48 -13.51
N LEU A 345 14.78 -28.73 -13.30
CA LEU A 345 15.20 -29.52 -12.14
C LEU A 345 16.66 -29.95 -12.21
N ARG A 346 17.19 -30.18 -13.41
CA ARG A 346 18.62 -30.46 -13.60
C ARG A 346 19.48 -29.22 -13.36
N ASP A 347 19.00 -28.05 -13.80
CA ASP A 347 19.70 -26.77 -13.61
C ASP A 347 19.60 -26.29 -12.15
N ASP A 348 18.48 -26.57 -11.48
CA ASP A 348 18.27 -26.24 -10.06
C ASP A 348 17.27 -27.21 -9.39
N PRO A 349 17.77 -28.25 -8.69
CA PRO A 349 16.94 -29.23 -7.99
C PRO A 349 16.04 -28.62 -6.92
N SER A 350 16.39 -27.45 -6.36
CA SER A 350 15.58 -26.75 -5.35
C SER A 350 14.24 -26.24 -5.91
N LYS A 351 14.10 -26.18 -7.23
CA LYS A 351 12.83 -25.85 -7.91
C LYS A 351 11.79 -26.97 -7.87
N SER A 352 12.15 -28.16 -7.38
CA SER A 352 11.19 -29.27 -7.15
C SER A 352 10.23 -29.02 -5.99
N ASP A 353 10.61 -28.21 -5.00
CA ASP A 353 9.81 -27.91 -3.79
C ASP A 353 8.69 -26.86 -4.04
N MET A 354 8.27 -26.71 -5.30
CA MET A 354 7.43 -25.61 -5.79
C MET A 354 5.94 -25.81 -5.46
N HIS A 355 5.57 -25.60 -4.20
CA HIS A 355 4.18 -25.31 -3.81
C HIS A 355 3.89 -23.80 -3.99
N ASN A 356 3.67 -23.35 -5.23
CA ASN A 356 3.40 -21.94 -5.61
C ASN A 356 2.10 -21.33 -5.01
N ARG A 357 1.39 -22.04 -4.12
CA ARG A 357 0.11 -21.62 -3.51
C ARG A 357 0.14 -21.51 -1.98
N GLN A 358 1.28 -21.72 -1.33
CA GLN A 358 1.38 -21.52 0.12
C GLN A 358 1.58 -20.04 0.42
N ALA A 359 0.69 -19.47 1.25
CA ALA A 359 0.82 -18.11 1.72
C ALA A 359 2.13 -17.94 2.53
N ILE A 360 2.77 -16.78 2.39
CA ILE A 360 3.96 -16.43 3.17
C ILE A 360 3.50 -16.25 4.62
N THR A 361 3.96 -17.12 5.52
CA THR A 361 3.68 -16.98 6.95
C THR A 361 4.63 -15.98 7.60
N LEU A 362 4.22 -15.34 8.70
CA LEU A 362 5.07 -14.40 9.46
C LEU A 362 6.37 -15.05 9.95
N LYS A 363 6.31 -16.35 10.32
CA LYS A 363 7.50 -17.13 10.70
C LYS A 363 8.52 -17.18 9.56
N MET A 364 8.08 -17.40 8.33
CA MET A 364 8.96 -17.46 7.16
C MET A 364 9.53 -16.09 6.78
N LEU A 365 8.75 -15.01 6.95
CA LEU A 365 9.24 -13.64 6.79
C LEU A 365 10.38 -13.37 7.78
N TRP A 366 10.18 -13.75 9.04
CA TRP A 366 11.20 -13.61 10.10
C TRP A 366 12.46 -14.43 9.81
N GLU A 367 12.31 -15.69 9.37
CA GLU A 367 13.45 -16.53 8.97
C GLU A 367 14.28 -15.90 7.85
N SER A 368 13.64 -15.25 6.87
CA SER A 368 14.34 -14.55 5.78
C SER A 368 14.99 -13.25 6.24
N LEU A 369 14.38 -12.51 7.18
CA LEU A 369 14.95 -11.29 7.77
C LEU A 369 16.20 -11.59 8.60
N CYS A 370 16.19 -12.71 9.33
CA CYS A 370 17.32 -13.18 10.13
C CYS A 370 18.43 -13.87 9.31
N ASP A 371 18.30 -13.98 7.99
CA ASP A 371 19.36 -14.51 7.14
C ASP A 371 20.47 -13.47 6.93
N TYR A 372 21.47 -13.52 7.80
CA TYR A 372 22.61 -12.59 7.80
C TYR A 372 23.44 -12.67 6.52
N ASP A 373 23.39 -13.78 5.77
CA ASP A 373 24.13 -13.91 4.50
C ASP A 373 23.56 -12.97 3.41
N LEU A 374 22.33 -12.45 3.56
CA LEU A 374 21.70 -11.52 2.61
C LEU A 374 21.82 -10.04 3.01
N TRP A 375 22.18 -9.75 4.27
CA TRP A 375 22.30 -8.38 4.78
C TRP A 375 23.27 -7.49 3.99
N PRO A 376 24.43 -7.97 3.50
CA PRO A 376 25.31 -7.14 2.68
C PRO A 376 24.60 -6.57 1.43
N ILE A 377 23.71 -7.34 0.81
CA ILE A 377 22.97 -6.90 -0.38
C ILE A 377 21.88 -5.88 -0.02
N TYR A 378 21.22 -6.02 1.14
CA TYR A 378 20.24 -5.03 1.61
C TYR A 378 20.90 -3.70 1.97
N ILE A 379 22.08 -3.74 2.62
CA ILE A 379 22.86 -2.53 2.93
C ILE A 379 23.30 -1.82 1.65
N ILE A 380 23.76 -2.58 0.64
CA ILE A 380 24.06 -2.04 -0.68
C ILE A 380 22.80 -1.40 -1.30
N GLY A 381 21.66 -2.10 -1.27
CA GLY A 381 20.38 -1.57 -1.77
C GLY A 381 19.94 -0.27 -1.07
N LEU A 382 20.30 -0.08 0.20
CA LEU A 382 19.99 1.12 0.98
C LEU A 382 20.91 2.32 0.66
N THR A 383 22.04 2.11 -0.01
CA THR A 383 23.12 3.11 -0.10
C THR A 383 23.62 3.41 -1.52
N PHE A 384 23.54 2.47 -2.46
CA PHE A 384 24.24 2.56 -3.74
C PHE A 384 23.87 3.77 -4.62
N SER A 385 22.58 4.16 -4.68
CA SER A 385 22.15 5.25 -5.56
C SER A 385 22.05 6.60 -4.83
N ILE A 386 22.44 6.67 -3.55
CA ILE A 386 22.48 7.94 -2.79
C ILE A 386 23.37 8.99 -3.48
N PRO A 387 24.63 8.69 -3.91
CA PRO A 387 25.52 9.71 -4.48
C PRO A 387 25.01 10.36 -5.76
N ALA A 388 24.29 9.61 -6.60
CA ALA A 388 23.72 10.12 -7.86
C ALA A 388 22.29 10.67 -7.72
N GLY A 389 21.56 10.31 -6.65
CA GLY A 389 20.14 10.61 -6.49
C GLY A 389 19.80 12.11 -6.48
N PRO A 390 20.39 12.93 -5.60
CA PRO A 390 20.06 14.37 -5.56
C PRO A 390 20.46 15.13 -6.83
N PRO A 391 21.67 14.93 -7.41
CA PRO A 391 22.02 15.53 -8.71
C PRO A 391 21.01 15.20 -9.81
N ASP A 392 20.48 13.97 -9.86
CA ASP A 392 19.49 13.55 -10.85
C ASP A 392 18.13 14.24 -10.62
N GLN A 393 17.63 14.20 -9.38
CA GLN A 393 16.35 14.81 -9.00
C GLN A 393 16.30 16.33 -9.22
N TYR A 394 17.43 17.01 -8.99
CA TYR A 394 17.54 18.46 -9.10
C TYR A 394 18.27 18.92 -10.37
N LEU A 395 18.47 18.04 -11.36
CA LEU A 395 19.22 18.34 -12.59
C LEU A 395 18.68 19.60 -13.30
N THR A 396 17.39 19.60 -13.62
CA THR A 396 16.76 20.72 -14.36
C THR A 396 16.81 22.02 -13.57
N LEU A 397 16.64 21.97 -12.25
CA LEU A 397 16.77 23.14 -11.38
C LEU A 397 18.20 23.68 -11.36
N SER A 398 19.18 22.79 -11.26
CA SER A 398 20.60 23.14 -11.23
C SER A 398 21.05 23.75 -12.55
N LEU A 399 20.60 23.21 -13.69
CA LEU A 399 20.88 23.79 -15.01
C LEU A 399 20.23 25.17 -15.19
N ARG A 400 19.01 25.39 -14.68
CA ARG A 400 18.38 26.71 -14.71
C ARG A 400 19.14 27.72 -13.86
N GLN A 401 19.68 27.30 -12.71
CA GLN A 401 20.52 28.16 -11.88
C GLN A 401 21.84 28.56 -12.56
N LEU A 402 22.35 27.74 -13.49
CA LEU A 402 23.52 28.06 -14.33
C LEU A 402 23.20 29.00 -15.52
N GLY A 403 21.93 29.45 -15.64
CA GLY A 403 21.51 30.39 -16.68
C GLY A 403 21.10 29.74 -18.01
N PHE A 404 20.76 28.45 -18.02
CA PHE A 404 20.13 27.81 -19.18
C PHE A 404 18.61 28.00 -19.15
N ASP A 405 18.00 28.18 -20.32
CA ASP A 405 16.55 28.34 -20.44
C ASP A 405 15.81 27.00 -20.21
N THR A 406 14.52 27.06 -19.92
CA THR A 406 13.66 25.90 -19.64
C THR A 406 13.68 24.87 -20.77
N PHE A 407 13.66 25.32 -22.03
CA PHE A 407 13.76 24.45 -23.19
C PHE A 407 15.14 23.77 -23.28
N ASP A 408 16.21 24.55 -23.15
CA ASP A 408 17.58 24.05 -23.18
C ASP A 408 17.86 23.05 -22.06
N THR A 409 17.40 23.33 -20.84
CA THR A 409 17.58 22.40 -19.70
C THR A 409 16.92 21.04 -19.92
N ASN A 410 15.75 21.01 -20.54
CA ASN A 410 15.09 19.76 -20.89
C ASN A 410 15.87 19.01 -21.98
N LEU A 411 16.33 19.70 -23.03
CA LEU A 411 17.13 19.10 -24.10
C LEU A 411 18.46 18.55 -23.57
N LEU A 412 19.13 19.31 -22.69
CA LEU A 412 20.41 18.96 -22.09
C LEU A 412 20.34 17.80 -21.10
N SER A 413 19.13 17.43 -20.64
CA SER A 413 18.90 16.22 -19.83
C SER A 413 18.89 14.92 -20.66
N ILE A 414 18.53 15.00 -21.94
CA ILE A 414 18.37 13.82 -22.80
C ILE A 414 19.68 13.02 -22.95
N PRO A 415 20.85 13.64 -23.22
CA PRO A 415 22.12 12.93 -23.31
C PRO A 415 22.45 12.12 -22.05
N CYS A 416 22.13 12.65 -20.86
CA CYS A 416 22.34 11.94 -19.60
C CYS A 416 21.56 10.62 -19.62
N GLN A 417 20.26 10.66 -19.91
CA GLN A 417 19.39 9.48 -19.89
C GLN A 417 19.77 8.43 -20.94
N VAL A 418 20.15 8.87 -22.14
CA VAL A 418 20.62 7.97 -23.20
C VAL A 418 21.92 7.27 -22.77
N ALA A 419 22.88 8.03 -22.24
CA ALA A 419 24.15 7.48 -21.77
C ALA A 419 23.96 6.51 -20.60
N THR A 420 23.14 6.85 -19.59
CA THR A 420 22.81 5.96 -18.47
C THR A 420 22.18 4.65 -18.95
N THR A 421 21.27 4.73 -19.93
CA THR A 421 20.61 3.54 -20.49
C THR A 421 21.60 2.61 -21.18
N ILE A 422 22.47 3.16 -22.03
CA ILE A 422 23.51 2.40 -22.74
C ILE A 422 24.51 1.80 -21.73
N ASN A 423 25.01 2.61 -20.79
CA ASN A 423 25.98 2.18 -19.78
C ASN A 423 25.42 1.11 -18.83
N MET A 424 24.13 1.19 -18.47
CA MET A 424 23.44 0.17 -17.67
C MET A 424 23.40 -1.19 -18.40
N LEU A 425 23.07 -1.20 -19.70
CA LEU A 425 23.05 -2.43 -20.51
C LEU A 425 24.45 -3.04 -20.62
N ILE A 426 25.46 -2.21 -20.89
CA ILE A 426 26.87 -2.63 -20.96
C ILE A 426 27.32 -3.22 -19.62
N LEU A 427 27.07 -2.53 -18.50
CA LEU A 427 27.45 -3.01 -17.17
C LEU A 427 26.79 -4.35 -16.83
N THR A 428 25.51 -4.50 -17.16
CA THR A 428 24.76 -5.75 -16.93
C THR A 428 25.35 -6.89 -17.75
N TRP A 429 25.69 -6.66 -19.02
CA TRP A 429 26.35 -7.65 -19.88
C TRP A 429 27.74 -8.03 -19.37
N ILE A 430 28.58 -7.04 -18.98
CA ILE A 430 29.90 -7.28 -18.41
C ILE A 430 29.78 -8.09 -17.10
N SER A 431 28.79 -7.79 -16.26
CA SER A 431 28.52 -8.51 -15.01
C SER A 431 28.26 -9.99 -15.23
N GLU A 432 27.51 -10.35 -16.27
CA GLU A 432 27.27 -11.75 -16.59
C GLU A 432 28.51 -12.43 -17.15
N LYS A 433 29.28 -11.75 -18.00
CA LYS A 433 30.49 -12.30 -18.62
C LYS A 433 31.64 -12.50 -17.63
N VAL A 434 31.88 -11.53 -16.75
CA VAL A 434 32.96 -11.55 -15.76
C VAL A 434 32.52 -12.27 -14.49
N ASN A 435 31.21 -12.42 -14.27
CA ASN A 435 30.61 -13.07 -13.11
C ASN A 435 31.05 -12.47 -11.76
N GLN A 436 31.41 -11.17 -11.75
CA GLN A 436 31.89 -10.41 -10.59
C GLN A 436 30.99 -9.18 -10.38
N ARG A 437 30.00 -9.26 -9.49
CA ARG A 437 29.02 -8.16 -9.31
C ARG A 437 29.53 -7.08 -8.36
N ALA A 438 30.14 -7.46 -7.24
CA ALA A 438 30.61 -6.49 -6.27
C ALA A 438 31.72 -5.58 -6.82
N LEU A 439 32.63 -6.10 -7.66
CA LEU A 439 33.68 -5.29 -8.29
C LEU A 439 33.10 -4.25 -9.25
N LEU A 440 32.08 -4.64 -10.01
CA LEU A 440 31.40 -3.71 -10.91
C LEU A 440 30.63 -2.65 -10.11
N GLY A 441 30.08 -3.01 -8.94
CA GLY A 441 29.55 -2.05 -7.97
C GLY A 441 30.61 -1.04 -7.50
N VAL A 442 31.80 -1.50 -7.12
CA VAL A 442 32.94 -0.60 -6.77
C VAL A 442 33.28 0.32 -7.93
N PHE A 443 33.33 -0.19 -9.17
CA PHE A 443 33.60 0.62 -10.35
C PHE A 443 32.60 1.77 -10.52
N VAL A 444 31.30 1.53 -10.26
CA VAL A 444 30.28 2.58 -10.31
C VAL A 444 30.55 3.67 -9.26
N GLU A 445 30.88 3.29 -8.03
CA GLU A 445 31.15 4.26 -6.97
C GLU A 445 32.43 5.06 -7.24
N VAL A 446 33.45 4.42 -7.82
CA VAL A 446 34.69 5.06 -8.26
C VAL A 446 34.44 6.02 -9.43
N TRP A 447 33.45 5.76 -10.29
CA TRP A 447 33.00 6.68 -11.33
C TRP A 447 32.33 7.93 -10.74
N LEU A 448 31.48 7.74 -9.74
CA LEU A 448 30.71 8.81 -9.10
C LEU A 448 31.58 9.70 -8.20
N LEU A 449 32.49 9.11 -7.42
CA LEU A 449 33.29 9.80 -6.40
C LEU A 449 34.02 11.05 -6.89
N PRO A 450 34.85 11.03 -7.97
CA PRO A 450 35.55 12.22 -8.43
C PRO A 450 34.59 13.30 -8.91
N CYS A 451 33.45 12.90 -9.50
CA CYS A 451 32.46 13.84 -10.00
C CYS A 451 31.74 14.57 -8.86
N VAL A 452 31.38 13.85 -7.80
CA VAL A 452 30.75 14.43 -6.60
C VAL A 452 31.74 15.29 -5.80
N ILE A 453 33.01 14.89 -5.70
CA ILE A 453 34.07 15.70 -5.09
C ILE A 453 34.25 17.01 -5.87
N ALA A 454 34.27 16.95 -7.20
CA ALA A 454 34.35 18.14 -8.03
C ALA A 454 33.16 19.09 -7.77
N LEU A 455 31.93 18.58 -7.66
CA LEU A 455 30.76 19.38 -7.29
C LEU A 455 30.83 19.98 -5.86
N ALA A 456 31.61 19.39 -4.96
CA ALA A 456 31.79 19.89 -3.60
C ALA A 456 32.84 21.00 -3.47
N VAL A 457 33.78 21.09 -4.42
CA VAL A 457 35.00 21.91 -4.32
C VAL A 457 35.10 22.98 -5.41
N ILE A 458 34.48 22.76 -6.58
CA ILE A 458 34.54 23.70 -7.70
C ILE A 458 34.12 25.11 -7.26
N PRO A 459 34.89 26.15 -7.63
CA PRO A 459 34.54 27.52 -7.31
C PRO A 459 33.38 28.03 -8.17
N SER A 460 32.69 29.05 -7.68
CA SER A 460 31.42 29.54 -8.22
C SER A 460 31.56 30.29 -9.56
N ASP A 461 32.80 30.55 -9.99
CA ASP A 461 33.18 31.30 -11.19
C ASP A 461 33.45 30.39 -12.40
N VAL A 462 33.26 29.08 -12.27
CA VAL A 462 33.48 28.11 -13.35
C VAL A 462 32.42 28.24 -14.45
N SER A 463 32.87 28.11 -15.71
CA SER A 463 32.00 28.14 -16.89
C SER A 463 30.81 27.19 -16.75
N ARG A 464 29.60 27.67 -17.08
CA ARG A 464 28.35 26.90 -17.08
C ARG A 464 28.45 25.57 -17.86
N TRP A 465 29.26 25.54 -18.93
CA TRP A 465 29.47 24.35 -19.75
C TRP A 465 30.37 23.32 -19.08
N ALA A 466 31.33 23.75 -18.25
CA ALA A 466 32.17 22.84 -17.49
C ALA A 466 31.35 22.16 -16.37
N THR A 467 30.49 22.92 -15.68
CA THR A 467 29.55 22.36 -14.69
C THR A 467 28.55 21.43 -15.35
N TYR A 468 28.03 21.77 -16.54
CA TYR A 468 27.17 20.88 -17.32
C TYR A 468 27.89 19.56 -17.68
N ALA A 469 29.10 19.64 -18.24
CA ALA A 469 29.88 18.45 -18.61
C ALA A 469 30.14 17.54 -17.40
N LEU A 470 30.45 18.13 -16.24
CA LEU A 470 30.64 17.39 -14.99
C LEU A 470 29.37 16.63 -14.57
N VAL A 471 28.21 17.31 -14.61
CA VAL A 471 26.92 16.70 -14.25
C VAL A 471 26.51 15.62 -15.25
N VAL A 472 26.79 15.81 -16.54
CA VAL A 472 26.57 14.78 -17.57
C VAL A 472 27.40 13.53 -17.27
N VAL A 473 28.70 13.67 -16.99
CA VAL A 473 29.56 12.53 -16.66
C VAL A 473 29.09 11.84 -15.38
N LEU A 474 28.71 12.61 -14.36
CA LEU A 474 28.15 12.11 -13.11
C LEU A 474 26.88 11.27 -13.34
N LEU A 475 25.92 11.80 -14.11
CA LEU A 475 24.62 11.17 -14.32
C LEU A 475 24.65 10.06 -15.39
N SER A 476 25.67 10.05 -16.24
CA SER A 476 25.93 8.95 -17.19
C SER A 476 26.48 7.69 -16.51
N TYR A 477 26.44 7.60 -15.17
CA TYR A 477 26.93 6.43 -14.44
C TYR A 477 26.20 5.15 -14.87
N PRO A 478 26.90 4.02 -14.94
CA PRO A 478 26.25 2.74 -15.23
C PRO A 478 25.43 2.29 -14.01
N SER A 479 24.10 2.33 -14.10
CA SER A 479 23.25 1.94 -12.96
C SER A 479 23.41 0.44 -12.61
N PRO A 480 23.84 0.08 -11.37
CA PRO A 480 24.04 -1.31 -10.96
C PRO A 480 22.74 -1.98 -10.51
N HIS A 481 21.61 -1.26 -10.50
CA HIS A 481 20.36 -1.74 -9.92
C HIS A 481 19.85 -3.07 -10.51
N PRO A 482 19.76 -3.26 -11.85
CA PRO A 482 19.32 -4.54 -12.41
C PRO A 482 20.25 -5.70 -12.05
N MET A 483 21.56 -5.44 -12.03
CA MET A 483 22.57 -6.42 -11.62
C MET A 483 22.37 -6.84 -10.16
N GLN A 484 22.13 -5.88 -9.26
CA GLN A 484 21.92 -6.14 -7.83
C GLN A 484 20.62 -6.90 -7.55
N VAL A 485 19.52 -6.59 -8.25
CA VAL A 485 18.27 -7.37 -8.16
C VAL A 485 18.52 -8.82 -8.55
N GLY A 486 19.27 -9.04 -9.63
CA GLY A 486 19.71 -10.38 -10.04
C GLY A 486 20.62 -11.04 -9.01
N TRP A 487 21.48 -10.27 -8.34
CA TRP A 487 22.40 -10.75 -7.30
C TRP A 487 21.67 -11.18 -6.02
N ALA A 488 20.75 -10.36 -5.50
CA ALA A 488 19.87 -10.68 -4.38
C ALA A 488 19.09 -11.98 -4.65
N SER A 489 18.55 -12.07 -5.87
CA SER A 489 17.81 -13.21 -6.34
C SER A 489 18.64 -14.50 -6.40
N ARG A 490 19.89 -14.45 -6.91
CA ARG A 490 20.78 -15.62 -6.99
C ARG A 490 21.22 -16.09 -5.61
N ASN A 491 21.54 -15.16 -4.71
CA ASN A 491 22.00 -15.49 -3.36
C ASN A 491 20.87 -16.01 -2.44
N SER A 492 19.61 -15.85 -2.85
CA SER A 492 18.46 -16.30 -2.07
C SER A 492 18.10 -17.79 -2.24
N ASN A 493 18.84 -18.57 -3.05
CA ASN A 493 18.72 -20.02 -3.30
C ASN A 493 17.28 -20.57 -3.54
N THR A 494 16.42 -20.66 -2.51
CA THR A 494 15.06 -21.21 -2.68
C THR A 494 14.10 -20.22 -3.34
N VAL A 495 13.11 -20.74 -4.07
CA VAL A 495 12.05 -19.93 -4.73
C VAL A 495 11.29 -19.06 -3.72
N ARG A 496 11.08 -19.59 -2.51
CA ARG A 496 10.29 -18.93 -1.45
C ARG A 496 11.04 -17.78 -0.80
N THR A 497 12.30 -18.00 -0.42
CA THR A 497 13.18 -16.96 0.14
C THR A 497 13.53 -15.89 -0.89
N ARG A 498 13.58 -16.24 -2.19
CA ARG A 498 13.77 -15.27 -3.28
C ARG A 498 12.67 -14.21 -3.34
N THR A 499 11.40 -14.57 -3.15
CA THR A 499 10.29 -13.60 -3.16
C THR A 499 10.38 -12.62 -2.00
N VAL A 500 10.66 -13.13 -0.79
CA VAL A 500 10.79 -12.30 0.42
C VAL A 500 12.03 -11.40 0.33
N SER A 501 13.16 -11.96 -0.08
CA SER A 501 14.43 -11.24 -0.22
C SER A 501 14.35 -10.14 -1.29
N ALA A 502 13.71 -10.41 -2.43
CA ALA A 502 13.48 -9.39 -3.45
C ALA A 502 12.59 -8.25 -2.93
N ALA A 503 11.57 -8.56 -2.11
CA ALA A 503 10.73 -7.54 -1.48
C ALA A 503 11.53 -6.70 -0.46
N LEU A 504 12.33 -7.34 0.40
CA LEU A 504 13.21 -6.65 1.37
C LEU A 504 14.24 -5.75 0.69
N TYR A 505 14.86 -6.24 -0.39
CA TYR A 505 15.77 -5.46 -1.22
C TYR A 505 15.06 -4.25 -1.81
N ASN A 506 13.89 -4.43 -2.44
CA ASN A 506 13.10 -3.32 -2.99
C ASN A 506 12.72 -2.29 -1.92
N MET A 507 12.32 -2.72 -0.72
CA MET A 507 12.03 -1.80 0.38
C MET A 507 13.28 -1.01 0.80
N SER A 508 14.46 -1.63 0.77
CA SER A 508 15.74 -0.95 1.04
C SER A 508 16.05 0.13 -0.01
N VAL A 509 15.81 -0.15 -1.29
CA VAL A 509 15.96 0.82 -2.39
C VAL A 509 14.97 1.98 -2.28
N GLN A 510 13.73 1.72 -1.84
CA GLN A 510 12.76 2.79 -1.62
C GLN A 510 13.14 3.67 -0.42
N LEU A 511 13.65 3.06 0.66
CA LEU A 511 14.17 3.81 1.79
C LEU A 511 15.39 4.66 1.39
N GLN A 512 16.27 4.13 0.54
CA GLN A 512 17.37 4.88 -0.06
C GLN A 512 16.88 6.13 -0.80
N SER A 513 15.82 6.01 -1.62
CA SER A 513 15.25 7.14 -2.37
C SER A 513 14.68 8.23 -1.46
N ILE A 514 14.14 7.85 -0.29
CA ILE A 514 13.68 8.81 0.74
C ILE A 514 14.90 9.49 1.39
N ILE A 515 15.96 8.74 1.71
CA ILE A 515 17.18 9.29 2.31
C ILE A 515 17.83 10.29 1.34
N SER A 516 18.01 9.91 0.07
CA SER A 516 18.67 10.74 -0.93
C SER A 516 17.92 12.07 -1.16
N ALA A 517 16.59 12.03 -1.28
CA ALA A 517 15.77 13.23 -1.49
C ALA A 517 15.90 14.30 -0.39
N ASN A 518 16.35 13.91 0.81
CA ASN A 518 16.51 14.80 1.97
C ASN A 518 17.94 15.32 2.19
N ILE A 519 18.91 14.94 1.33
CA ILE A 519 20.31 15.38 1.46
C ILE A 519 20.45 16.84 1.03
N TYR A 520 19.86 17.22 -0.11
CA TYR A 520 19.86 18.62 -0.56
C TYR A 520 18.82 19.42 0.21
N ARG A 521 19.28 20.47 0.89
CA ARG A 521 18.45 21.31 1.74
C ARG A 521 18.42 22.76 1.24
N ARG A 522 17.40 23.51 1.65
CA ARG A 522 17.15 24.88 1.18
C ARG A 522 18.22 25.87 1.63
N ASP A 523 18.82 25.64 2.79
CA ASP A 523 19.90 26.43 3.38
C ASP A 523 21.23 26.32 2.63
N ASP A 524 21.42 25.24 1.87
CA ASP A 524 22.66 24.95 1.14
C ASP A 524 22.58 25.38 -0.35
N ARG A 525 21.50 26.09 -0.73
CA ARG A 525 21.32 26.62 -2.09
C ARG A 525 22.32 27.76 -2.38
N PRO A 526 22.76 27.94 -3.64
CA PRO A 526 22.39 27.18 -4.85
C PRO A 526 23.31 25.99 -5.16
N GLU A 527 24.50 25.93 -4.58
CA GLU A 527 25.55 24.98 -4.98
C GLU A 527 25.51 23.64 -4.24
N TYR A 528 24.76 23.57 -3.14
CA TYR A 528 24.59 22.37 -2.30
C TYR A 528 25.92 21.75 -1.84
N ARG A 529 26.91 22.58 -1.48
CA ARG A 529 28.27 22.11 -1.14
C ARG A 529 28.29 21.16 0.04
N ARG A 530 27.46 21.41 1.07
CA ARG A 530 27.36 20.51 2.22
C ARG A 530 26.75 19.17 1.79
N GLY A 531 25.70 19.22 0.96
CA GLY A 531 25.10 18.04 0.33
C GLY A 531 26.15 17.22 -0.44
N ASN A 532 26.90 17.85 -1.34
CA ASN A 532 27.92 17.20 -2.16
C ASN A 532 29.05 16.56 -1.32
N ARG A 533 29.46 17.19 -0.21
CA ARG A 533 30.42 16.58 0.73
C ARG A 533 29.86 15.32 1.39
N VAL A 534 28.58 15.33 1.78
CA VAL A 534 27.91 14.14 2.31
C VAL A 534 27.85 13.05 1.25
N LEU A 535 27.51 13.38 0.00
CA LEU A 535 27.47 12.44 -1.11
C LEU A 535 28.84 11.80 -1.38
N ALA A 536 29.93 12.58 -1.31
CA ALA A 536 31.29 12.06 -1.44
C ALA A 536 31.66 11.09 -0.29
N GLY A 537 31.21 11.41 0.93
CA GLY A 537 31.35 10.52 2.08
C GLY A 537 30.60 9.20 1.90
N VAL A 538 29.36 9.26 1.39
CA VAL A 538 28.55 8.07 1.11
C VAL A 538 29.13 7.24 -0.04
N ALA A 539 29.60 7.86 -1.12
CA ALA A 539 30.27 7.15 -2.22
C ALA A 539 31.53 6.41 -1.72
N SER A 540 32.33 7.06 -0.87
CA SER A 540 33.50 6.44 -0.25
C SER A 540 33.12 5.26 0.65
N LEU A 541 32.04 5.39 1.43
CA LEU A 541 31.50 4.31 2.25
C LEU A 541 31.00 3.15 1.38
N ASN A 542 30.32 3.42 0.26
CA ASN A 542 29.82 2.41 -0.65
C ASN A 542 30.95 1.56 -1.24
N ILE A 543 32.09 2.16 -1.61
CA ILE A 543 33.28 1.43 -2.07
C ILE A 543 33.70 0.38 -1.02
N VAL A 544 33.74 0.77 0.26
CA VAL A 544 34.08 -0.12 1.38
C VAL A 544 33.02 -1.20 1.55
N ILE A 545 31.73 -0.86 1.46
CA ILE A 545 30.62 -1.81 1.59
C ILE A 545 30.70 -2.88 0.48
N TYR A 546 30.88 -2.50 -0.78
CA TYR A 546 31.01 -3.46 -1.88
C TYR A 546 32.25 -4.33 -1.74
N ALA A 547 33.40 -3.75 -1.39
CA ALA A 547 34.62 -4.51 -1.17
C ALA A 547 34.45 -5.52 -0.02
N THR A 548 33.82 -5.09 1.08
CA THR A 548 33.53 -5.94 2.24
C THR A 548 32.55 -7.05 1.89
N ALA A 549 31.47 -6.75 1.14
CA ALA A 549 30.51 -7.75 0.67
C ALA A 549 31.20 -8.81 -0.22
N LYS A 550 32.11 -8.40 -1.10
CA LYS A 550 32.92 -9.32 -1.90
C LYS A 550 33.77 -10.23 -1.02
N LEU A 551 34.55 -9.64 -0.12
CA LEU A 551 35.43 -10.38 0.79
C LEU A 551 34.63 -11.36 1.64
N TYR A 552 33.45 -10.95 2.12
CA TYR A 552 32.53 -11.78 2.88
C TYR A 552 32.07 -13.01 2.07
N TYR A 553 31.54 -12.82 0.87
CA TYR A 553 31.06 -13.94 0.05
C TYR A 553 32.19 -14.88 -0.42
N VAL A 554 33.37 -14.33 -0.74
CA VAL A 554 34.55 -15.14 -1.09
C VAL A 554 35.03 -15.94 0.11
N TRP A 555 35.11 -15.33 1.29
CA TRP A 555 35.49 -16.02 2.52
C TRP A 555 34.49 -17.13 2.86
N ARG A 556 33.19 -16.83 2.77
CA ARG A 556 32.10 -17.78 3.03
C ARG A 556 32.15 -18.98 2.09
N ASN A 557 32.37 -18.75 0.80
CA ASN A 557 32.54 -19.82 -0.18
C ASN A 557 33.79 -20.66 0.12
N LYS A 558 34.95 -20.04 0.39
CA LYS A 558 36.18 -20.78 0.76
C LYS A 558 36.01 -21.62 2.02
N GLN A 559 35.30 -21.13 3.02
CA GLN A 559 35.00 -21.89 4.24
C GLN A 559 34.17 -23.14 3.90
N ARG A 560 33.16 -22.99 3.03
CA ARG A 560 32.31 -24.10 2.59
C ARG A 560 33.06 -25.09 1.70
N ASP A 561 33.89 -24.62 0.78
CA ASP A 561 34.75 -25.46 -0.05
C ASP A 561 35.66 -26.32 0.82
N ARG A 562 36.31 -25.74 1.84
CA ARG A 562 37.14 -26.53 2.78
C ARG A 562 36.38 -27.67 3.46
N ILE A 563 35.15 -27.42 3.88
CA ILE A 563 34.31 -28.45 4.54
C ILE A 563 33.83 -29.48 3.52
N TRP A 564 33.37 -29.02 2.36
CA TRP A 564 32.84 -29.88 1.29
C TRP A 564 33.93 -30.77 0.68
N ASP A 565 35.12 -30.21 0.46
CA ASP A 565 36.27 -30.91 -0.10
C ASP A 565 36.92 -31.89 0.88
N ALA A 566 36.75 -31.67 2.19
CA ALA A 566 37.15 -32.61 3.22
C ALA A 566 36.24 -33.85 3.32
N MET A 567 35.00 -33.77 2.83
CA MET A 567 34.05 -34.91 2.86
C MET A 567 34.32 -35.91 1.72
N SER A 568 34.26 -37.20 2.04
CA SER A 568 34.27 -38.29 1.06
C SER A 568 33.01 -38.28 0.17
N GLN A 569 33.03 -38.97 -0.97
CA GLN A 569 31.86 -39.02 -1.87
C GLN A 569 30.62 -39.60 -1.19
N GLU A 570 30.78 -40.62 -0.34
CA GLU A 570 29.68 -41.22 0.42
C GLU A 570 29.11 -40.26 1.47
N GLU A 571 29.98 -39.48 2.14
CA GLU A 571 29.57 -38.46 3.11
C GLU A 571 28.82 -37.30 2.43
N ARG A 572 29.26 -36.87 1.24
CA ARG A 572 28.55 -35.85 0.45
C ARG A 572 27.16 -36.32 0.06
N GLN A 573 27.04 -37.57 -0.41
CA GLN A 573 25.75 -38.14 -0.78
C GLN A 573 24.84 -38.25 0.46
N ARG A 574 25.38 -38.73 1.58
CA ARG A 574 24.66 -38.80 2.86
C ARG A 574 24.20 -37.42 3.34
N TYR A 575 25.02 -36.37 3.20
CA TYR A 575 24.63 -35.00 3.52
C TYR A 575 23.47 -34.55 2.63
N LEU A 576 23.55 -34.75 1.31
CA LEU A 576 22.48 -34.36 0.39
C LEU A 576 21.16 -35.07 0.70
N ASP A 577 21.20 -36.33 1.14
CA ASP A 577 20.01 -37.13 1.44
C ASP A 577 19.42 -36.83 2.84
N THR A 578 20.23 -36.36 3.80
CA THR A 578 19.82 -36.23 5.22
C THR A 578 19.86 -34.81 5.80
N THR A 579 20.35 -33.82 5.05
CA THR A 579 20.56 -32.46 5.58
C THR A 579 19.25 -31.75 5.95
N ALA A 580 19.27 -31.06 7.10
CA ALA A 580 18.21 -30.14 7.51
C ALA A 580 18.46 -28.70 7.03
N ASP A 581 19.62 -28.41 6.44
CA ASP A 581 20.00 -27.08 5.98
C ASP A 581 19.16 -26.66 4.77
N LYS A 582 18.57 -25.47 4.83
CA LYS A 582 17.70 -24.93 3.77
C LYS A 582 18.33 -23.71 3.11
N GLY A 583 18.14 -23.59 1.79
CA GLY A 583 18.48 -22.40 1.02
C GLY A 583 19.95 -22.03 1.07
N SER A 584 20.23 -20.77 1.39
CA SER A 584 21.58 -20.18 1.44
C SER A 584 22.52 -20.89 2.43
N LYS A 585 21.99 -21.66 3.39
CA LYS A 585 22.76 -22.35 4.44
C LYS A 585 23.37 -23.69 4.03
N ARG A 586 22.94 -24.28 2.91
CA ARG A 586 23.47 -25.58 2.46
C ARG A 586 24.96 -25.51 2.11
N LEU A 587 25.71 -26.58 2.39
CA LEU A 587 27.15 -26.66 2.13
C LEU A 587 27.51 -26.78 0.65
N ASP A 588 26.59 -27.21 -0.22
CA ASP A 588 26.78 -27.27 -1.68
C ASP A 588 26.44 -25.94 -2.37
N PHE A 589 25.81 -25.00 -1.65
CA PHE A 589 25.49 -23.68 -2.19
C PHE A 589 26.71 -22.75 -2.18
N ARG A 590 26.91 -22.02 -3.29
CA ARG A 590 27.94 -20.99 -3.44
C ARG A 590 27.30 -19.64 -3.71
N PHE A 591 27.70 -18.64 -2.92
CA PHE A 591 27.26 -17.27 -3.13
C PHE A 591 27.90 -16.70 -4.38
N ALA A 592 27.11 -15.97 -5.17
CA ALA A 592 27.67 -15.07 -6.16
C ALA A 592 28.32 -13.89 -5.43
N SER A 593 29.50 -13.47 -5.90
CA SER A 593 30.23 -12.29 -5.42
C SER A 593 30.29 -11.19 -6.45
#